data_AF-A0A1Y4N333-F1
#
_entry.id   AF-A0A1Y4N333-F1
#
_cell.length_a   1.000
_cell.length_b   1.000
_cell.length_c   1.000
_cell.angle_alpha   90.00
_cell.angle_beta   90.00
_cell.angle_gamma   90.00
#
_symmetry.space_group_name_H-M   'P 1'
#
loop_
_entity.id
_entity.type
_entity.pdbx_description
1 polymer ?
#
loop_
_entity_poly.entity_id
_entity_poly.type
_entity_poly.pdbx_seq_one_letter_code
_entity_poly.pdbx_strand_id
1 'polypeptide(L)' 'MAIKSVSIRIEEEMLEKLGFVADYEGRSVNSHILVLIRENIKAYEQEHGEIDGSLNPADNVKPTRKK' A
#
# COMPACT_ATOMS: atom_id res chain seq x y z
N MET A 1 -14.65 3.51 7.31
CA MET A 1 -13.29 2.93 7.38
C MET A 1 -12.33 4.01 7.82
N ALA A 2 -11.39 3.70 8.72
CA ALA A 2 -10.35 4.67 9.09
C ALA A 2 -9.39 4.83 7.90
N ILE A 3 -9.41 6.00 7.26
CA ILE A 3 -8.44 6.33 6.20
C ILE A 3 -7.09 6.56 6.90
N LYS A 4 -6.08 5.81 6.48
CA LYS A 4 -4.69 5.96 6.96
C LYS A 4 -3.86 6.54 5.83
N SER A 5 -3.08 7.58 6.13
CA SER A 5 -2.10 8.13 5.20
C SER A 5 -0.80 7.34 5.30
N VAL A 6 -0.21 6.97 4.17
CA VAL A 6 1.15 6.42 4.11
C VAL A 6 2.04 7.41 3.37
N SER A 7 3.25 7.64 3.90
CA SER A 7 4.29 8.42 3.22
C SER A 7 5.40 7.47 2.82
N ILE A 8 5.76 7.47 1.55
CA ILE A 8 6.73 6.55 0.95
C ILE A 8 7.91 7.38 0.45
N ARG A 9 9.13 6.93 0.74
CA ARG A 9 10.34 7.50 0.14
C ARG A 9 10.61 6.77 -1.16
N ILE A 10 10.70 7.52 -2.25
CA ILE A 10 10.94 7.03 -3.60
C ILE A 10 11.88 8.01 -4.30
N GLU A 11 12.66 7.52 -5.26
CA GLU A 11 13.48 8.38 -6.10
C GLU A 11 12.62 9.32 -6.95
N GLU A 12 13.08 10.55 -7.15
CA GLU A 12 12.32 11.60 -7.85
C GLU A 12 11.97 11.18 -9.29
N GLU A 13 12.94 10.64 -10.03
CA GLU A 13 12.72 10.16 -11.40
C GLU A 13 11.64 9.07 -11.48
N MET A 14 11.58 8.19 -10.47
CA MET A 14 10.54 7.16 -10.40
C MET A 14 9.16 7.78 -10.14
N LEU A 15 9.08 8.79 -9.27
CA LEU A 15 7.84 9.49 -8.99
C LEU A 15 7.32 10.23 -10.23
N GLU A 16 8.20 10.87 -11.00
CA GLU A 16 7.85 11.53 -12.25
C GLU A 16 7.31 10.54 -13.29
N LYS A 17 8.00 9.42 -13.49
CA LYS A 17 7.54 8.36 -14.40
C LYS A 17 6.20 7.78 -13.98
N LEU A 18 6.00 7.57 -12.68
CA LEU A 18 4.74 7.12 -12.13
C LEU A 18 3.61 8.13 -12.37
N GLY A 19 3.91 9.42 -12.22
CA GLY A 19 3.01 10.52 -12.57
C GLY A 19 2.57 10.47 -14.03
N PHE A 20 3.53 10.37 -14.94
CA PHE A 20 3.26 10.28 -16.37
C PHE A 20 2.35 9.09 -16.74
N VAL A 21 2.61 7.90 -16.18
CA VAL A 21 1.79 6.71 -16.42
C VAL A 21 0.39 6.88 -15.83
N ALA A 22 0.27 7.42 -14.61
CA ALA A 22 -1.01 7.65 -13.97
C ALA A 22 -1.86 8.67 -14.75
N ASP A 23 -1.25 9.75 -15.22
CA ASP A 23 -1.92 10.78 -16.03
C ASP A 23 -2.39 10.20 -17.37
N TYR A 24 -1.59 9.36 -18.02
CA TYR A 24 -1.97 8.66 -19.24
C TYR A 24 -3.20 7.75 -19.03
N GLU A 25 -3.31 7.10 -17.88
CA GLU A 25 -4.47 6.29 -17.49
C GLU A 25 -5.67 7.12 -16.98
N GLY A 26 -5.53 8.44 -16.88
CA GLY A 26 -6.56 9.35 -16.34
C GLY A 26 -6.78 9.19 -14.83
N ARG A 27 -5.73 8.84 -14.08
CA ARG A 27 -5.79 8.55 -12.64
C ARG A 27 -4.81 9.42 -11.88
N SER A 28 -5.11 9.69 -10.60
CA SER A 28 -4.09 10.25 -9.72
C SER A 28 -3.02 9.21 -9.39
N VAL A 29 -1.80 9.67 -9.12
CA VAL A 29 -0.68 8.83 -8.65
C VAL A 29 -1.10 7.92 -7.50
N ASN A 30 -1.85 8.47 -6.53
CA ASN A 30 -2.36 7.69 -5.40
C ASN A 30 -3.31 6.57 -5.84
N SER A 31 -4.24 6.85 -6.76
CA SER A 31 -5.15 5.83 -7.28
C SER A 31 -4.41 4.74 -8.05
N HIS A 32 -3.37 5.11 -8.81
CA HIS A 32 -2.56 4.16 -9.57
C HIS A 32 -1.74 3.27 -8.62
N ILE A 33 -1.09 3.83 -7.58
CA ILE A 33 -0.40 3.06 -6.52
C ILE A 33 -1.33 2.05 -5.85
N LEU A 34 -2.55 2.45 -5.50
CA LEU A 34 -3.51 1.54 -4.87
C LEU A 34 -3.91 0.37 -5.78
N VAL A 35 -3.90 0.56 -7.09
CA VAL A 35 -4.17 -0.51 -8.06
C VAL A 35 -2.99 -1.46 -8.13
N LEU A 36 -1.77 -0.94 -8.26
CA LEU A 36 -0.54 -1.75 -8.24
C LEU A 36 -0.44 -2.61 -6.97
N ILE A 37 -0.75 -2.05 -5.81
CA ILE A 37 -0.76 -2.80 -4.54
C ILE A 37 -1.79 -3.92 -4.57
N ARG A 38 -3.01 -3.67 -5.04
CA ARG A 38 -4.07 -4.70 -5.12
C ARG A 38 -3.72 -5.81 -6.09
N GLU A 39 -3.17 -5.46 -7.24
CA GLU A 39 -2.74 -6.43 -8.25
C GLU A 39 -1.60 -7.29 -7.72
N ASN A 40 -0.65 -6.68 -7.00
CA ASN A 40 0.46 -7.39 -6.37
C ASN A 40 -0.03 -8.37 -5.29
N ILE A 41 -0.94 -7.93 -4.41
CA ILE A 41 -1.56 -8.80 -3.40
C ILE A 41 -2.27 -9.98 -4.07
N LYS A 42 -3.12 -9.69 -5.06
CA LYS A 42 -3.88 -10.73 -5.77
C LYS A 42 -2.96 -11.74 -6.47
N ALA A 43 -1.90 -11.26 -7.14
CA ALA A 43 -0.93 -12.13 -7.79
C ALA A 43 -0.22 -13.03 -6.77
N TYR A 44 0.16 -12.47 -5.62
CA TYR A 44 0.77 -13.24 -4.54
C TYR A 44 -0.19 -14.31 -3.97
N GLU A 45 -1.44 -13.94 -3.68
CA GLU A 45 -2.46 -14.86 -3.16
C GLU A 45 -2.79 -15.99 -4.13
N GLN A 46 -2.77 -15.71 -5.43
CA GLN A 46 -2.97 -16.74 -6.46
C GLN A 46 -1.84 -17.79 -6.48
N GLU A 47 -0.61 -17.39 -6.17
CA GLU A 47 0.55 -18.27 -6.20
C GLU A 47 0.77 -18.99 -4.85
N HIS A 48 0.50 -18.32 -3.72
CA HIS A 48 0.88 -18.79 -2.38
C HIS A 48 -0.31 -19.17 -1.48
N GLY A 49 -1.54 -18.91 -1.91
CA GLY A 49 -2.75 -19.03 -1.09
C GLY A 49 -3.14 -17.71 -0.41
N GLU A 50 -4.37 -17.65 0.10
CA GLU A 50 -4.93 -16.43 0.69
C GLU A 50 -4.10 -15.92 1.87
N ILE A 51 -3.89 -14.60 1.91
CA ILE A 51 -3.28 -13.95 3.07
C ILE A 51 -4.37 -13.80 4.12
N ASP A 52 -4.56 -14.82 4.96
CA ASP A 52 -5.43 -14.68 6.14
C ASP A 52 -4.73 -13.81 7.18
N GLY A 53 -5.38 -12.71 7.53
CA GLY A 53 -4.79 -11.63 8.28
C GLY A 53 -5.86 -10.80 8.96
N SER A 54 -6.69 -11.43 9.81
CA SER A 54 -7.42 -10.67 10.81
C SER A 54 -6.41 -10.04 11.78
N LEU A 55 -5.97 -8.82 11.47
CA LEU A 55 -5.11 -8.05 12.36
C LEU A 55 -6.00 -7.61 13.53
N ASN A 56 -5.86 -8.30 14.68
CA ASN A 56 -6.47 -7.84 15.91
C ASN A 56 -5.86 -6.48 16.26
N PRO A 57 -6.67 -5.40 16.43
CA PRO A 57 -6.16 -4.09 16.80
C PRO A 57 -5.31 -4.08 18.09
N ALA A 58 -5.42 -5.13 18.92
CA ALA A 58 -4.62 -5.32 20.13
C ALA A 58 -3.13 -5.58 19.85
N ASP A 59 -2.76 -6.17 18.71
CA ASP A 59 -1.36 -6.53 18.41
C ASP A 59 -0.52 -5.33 17.95
N ASN A 60 -1.16 -4.19 17.66
CA ASN A 60 -0.49 -2.97 17.18
C ASN A 60 -0.32 -1.89 18.27
N VAL A 61 -0.55 -2.23 19.54
CA VAL A 61 -0.27 -1.33 20.67
C VAL A 61 1.18 -1.54 21.10
N LYS A 62 2.04 -0.56 20.79
CA LYS A 62 3.42 -0.48 21.29
C LYS A 62 3.41 -0.76 22.80
N PRO A 63 4.12 -1.78 23.33
CA PRO A 63 4.10 -2.08 24.75
C PRO A 63 4.53 -0.82 25.50
N THR A 64 3.65 -0.33 26.38
CA THR A 64 3.93 0.83 27.22
C THR A 64 5.22 0.54 27.98
N ARG A 65 6.25 1.36 27.73
CA ARG A 65 7.57 1.23 28.34
C ARG A 65 7.37 1.13 29.86
N LYS A 66 7.62 -0.03 30.45
CA LYS A 66 7.53 -0.20 31.91
C LYS A 66 8.51 0.79 32.56
N LYS A 67 8.00 1.52 33.55
CA LYS A 67 8.75 2.48 34.38
C LYS A 67 9.99 1.82 35.00
#